data_AF-A0A820IEJ7-F1
#
_entry.id   AF-A0A820IEJ7-F1
#
_cell.length_a   1.000
_cell.length_b   1.000
_cell.length_c   1.000
_cell.angle_alpha   90.00
_cell.angle_beta   90.00
_cell.angle_gamma   90.00
#
_symmetry.space_group_name_H-M   'P 1'
#
loop_
_entity.id
_entity.type
_entity.pdbx_description
1 polymer ?
#
loop_
_entity_poly.entity_id
_entity_poly.type
_entity_poly.pdbx_seq_one_letter_code
_entity_poly.pdbx_strand_id
1 'polypeptide(L)'
;PITSDGVRQLITDRLKYDTRVTILGHVQRGGCPSAFDRVLGTRMGTEAVLALMEATATSQPVVIALSGNQTVRVPLMHCVEKTLAVAQAMEAKRFKEAQELRGRSFKGNLETYIRLSKLRPKLFSNKQQSFNLAV
;
A
#
# COMPACT_ATOMS: atom_id res chain seq x y z
N PRO A 1 18.89 -0.66 9.96
CA PRO A 1 17.63 -1.35 9.60
C PRO A 1 17.00 -1.94 10.86
N ILE A 2 15.67 -1.99 10.95
CA ILE A 2 14.98 -2.64 12.08
C ILE A 2 14.74 -4.10 11.70
N THR A 3 15.30 -5.04 12.46
CA THR A 3 15.19 -6.49 12.21
C THR A 3 14.13 -7.13 13.11
N SER A 4 13.57 -8.26 12.69
CA SER A 4 12.62 -9.05 13.49
C SER A 4 13.24 -9.54 14.80
N ASP A 5 14.49 -9.99 14.78
CA ASP A 5 15.21 -10.41 16.00
C ASP A 5 15.45 -9.26 16.96
N GLY A 6 15.75 -8.06 16.46
CA GLY A 6 15.90 -6.86 17.30
C GLY A 6 14.58 -6.48 18.00
N VAL A 7 13.45 -6.63 17.32
CA VAL A 7 12.12 -6.44 17.92
C VAL A 7 11.81 -7.54 18.93
N ARG A 8 12.12 -8.82 18.64
CA ARG A 8 11.96 -9.94 19.58
C ARG A 8 12.72 -9.68 20.88
N GLN A 9 14.01 -9.36 20.77
CA GLN A 9 14.87 -9.07 21.92
C GLN A 9 14.28 -7.92 22.76
N LEU A 10 13.85 -6.83 22.12
CA LEU A 10 13.25 -5.70 22.83
C LEU A 10 12.00 -6.09 23.64
N ILE A 11 11.11 -6.92 23.07
CA ILE A 11 9.88 -7.37 23.73
C ILE A 11 10.23 -8.31 24.89
N THR A 12 11.09 -9.30 24.66
CA THR A 12 11.49 -10.26 25.70
C THR A 12 12.25 -9.58 26.83
N ASP A 13 13.16 -8.67 26.53
CA ASP A 13 14.02 -8.05 27.54
C ASP A 13 13.27 -6.99 28.36
N ARG A 14 12.45 -6.16 27.72
CA ARG A 14 11.76 -5.05 28.40
C ARG A 14 10.38 -5.42 28.91
N LEU A 15 9.63 -6.22 28.16
CA LEU A 15 8.23 -6.55 28.49
C LEU A 15 8.08 -7.96 29.07
N LYS A 16 9.13 -8.78 29.03
CA LYS A 16 9.17 -10.15 29.61
C LYS A 16 8.10 -11.09 29.03
N TYR A 17 7.72 -10.88 27.77
CA TYR A 17 6.84 -11.79 27.04
C TYR A 17 7.63 -12.82 26.23
N ASP A 18 7.18 -14.08 26.26
CA ASP A 18 7.67 -15.11 25.36
C ASP A 18 7.30 -14.74 23.91
N THR A 19 8.32 -14.52 23.07
CA THR A 19 8.15 -13.92 21.75
C THR A 19 8.80 -14.80 20.71
N ARG A 20 8.01 -15.23 19.71
CA ARG A 20 8.48 -16.06 18.59
C ARG A 20 8.48 -15.26 17.30
N VAL A 21 9.53 -15.44 16.51
CA VAL A 21 9.65 -14.83 15.18
C VAL A 21 9.14 -15.81 14.14
N THR A 22 8.24 -15.34 13.28
CA THR A 22 7.75 -16.09 12.12
C THR A 22 8.15 -15.36 10.84
N ILE A 23 8.99 -16.00 10.02
CA ILE A 23 9.42 -15.48 8.72
C ILE A 23 8.67 -16.27 7.65
N LEU A 24 7.77 -15.60 6.90
CA LEU A 24 6.92 -16.27 5.91
C LEU A 24 7.70 -16.77 4.68
N GLY A 25 8.73 -16.01 4.25
CA GLY A 25 9.59 -16.40 3.13
C GLY A 25 8.84 -16.62 1.80
N HIS A 26 9.21 -17.68 1.08
CA HIS A 26 8.70 -18.00 -0.27
C HIS A 26 7.18 -18.25 -0.34
N VAL A 27 6.54 -18.58 0.79
CA VAL A 27 5.09 -18.81 0.86
C VAL A 27 4.31 -17.58 0.40
N GLN A 28 4.87 -16.37 0.53
CA GLN A 28 4.21 -15.13 0.09
C GLN A 28 4.11 -14.96 -1.43
N ARG A 29 4.83 -15.78 -2.22
CA ARG A 29 4.82 -15.70 -3.70
C ARG A 29 4.21 -16.94 -4.37
N GLY A 30 4.03 -18.03 -3.62
CA GLY A 30 3.45 -19.27 -4.14
C GLY A 30 1.94 -19.35 -3.97
N GLY A 31 1.35 -20.46 -4.42
CA GLY A 31 -0.08 -20.75 -4.29
C GLY A 31 -0.93 -20.24 -5.46
N CYS A 32 -2.21 -20.62 -5.44
CA CYS A 32 -3.17 -20.16 -6.45
C CYS A 32 -3.53 -18.68 -6.21
N PRO A 33 -3.62 -17.84 -7.26
CA PRO A 33 -4.05 -16.45 -7.10
C PRO A 33 -5.41 -16.34 -6.41
N SER A 34 -5.63 -15.27 -5.65
CA SER A 34 -6.93 -15.04 -5.00
C SER A 34 -8.04 -14.81 -6.03
N ALA A 35 -9.30 -14.87 -5.61
CA ALA A 35 -10.43 -14.54 -6.50
C ALA A 35 -10.31 -13.11 -7.06
N PHE A 36 -9.82 -12.18 -6.24
CA PHE A 36 -9.55 -10.81 -6.66
C PHE A 36 -8.45 -10.77 -7.73
N ASP A 37 -7.31 -11.42 -7.50
CA ASP A 37 -6.19 -11.43 -8.45
C ASP A 37 -6.58 -12.08 -9.79
N ARG A 38 -7.40 -13.14 -9.76
CA ARG A 38 -7.92 -13.78 -10.99
C ARG A 38 -8.77 -12.81 -11.80
N VAL A 39 -9.75 -12.17 -11.17
CA VAL A 39 -10.64 -11.21 -11.87
C VAL A 39 -9.84 -10.00 -12.36
N LEU A 40 -8.95 -9.48 -11.53
CA LEU A 40 -8.11 -8.32 -11.86
C LEU A 40 -7.17 -8.63 -13.03
N GLY A 41 -6.46 -9.76 -12.97
CA GLY A 41 -5.55 -10.20 -14.02
C GLY A 41 -6.25 -10.39 -15.36
N THR A 42 -7.43 -11.03 -15.36
CA THR A 42 -8.25 -11.16 -16.59
C THR A 42 -8.65 -9.80 -17.14
N ARG A 43 -9.16 -8.87 -16.31
CA ARG A 43 -9.57 -7.53 -16.76
C ARG A 43 -8.40 -6.73 -17.32
N MET A 44 -7.25 -6.77 -16.64
CA MET A 44 -6.05 -6.06 -17.08
C MET A 44 -5.47 -6.66 -18.36
N GLY A 45 -5.47 -7.99 -18.49
CA GLY A 45 -5.02 -8.69 -19.68
C GLY A 45 -5.87 -8.36 -20.91
N THR A 46 -7.19 -8.38 -20.77
CA THR A 46 -8.11 -7.97 -21.85
C THR A 46 -7.85 -6.53 -22.28
N GLU A 47 -7.75 -5.61 -21.33
CA GLU A 47 -7.49 -4.19 -21.64
C GLU A 47 -6.12 -3.96 -22.28
N ALA A 48 -5.10 -4.74 -21.91
CA ALA A 48 -3.78 -4.66 -22.53
C ALA A 48 -3.81 -5.06 -24.01
N VAL A 49 -4.57 -6.10 -24.35
CA VAL A 49 -4.76 -6.53 -25.76
C VAL A 49 -5.50 -5.46 -26.55
N LEU A 50 -6.58 -4.91 -26.00
CA LEU A 50 -7.31 -3.80 -26.63
C LEU A 50 -6.42 -2.58 -26.86
N ALA A 51 -5.62 -2.20 -25.84
CA ALA A 51 -4.66 -1.11 -25.95
C ALA A 51 -3.62 -1.34 -27.05
N LEU A 52 -3.15 -2.58 -27.22
CA LEU A 52 -2.21 -2.95 -28.27
C LEU A 52 -2.86 -2.89 -29.66
N MET A 53 -4.11 -3.33 -29.80
CA MET A 53 -4.84 -3.29 -31.08
C MET A 53 -5.14 -1.86 -31.54
N GLU A 54 -5.36 -0.94 -30.60
CA GLU A 54 -5.61 0.48 -30.88
C GLU A 54 -4.32 1.29 -31.07
N ALA A 55 -3.16 0.74 -30.68
CA ALA A 55 -1.89 1.45 -30.74
C ALA A 55 -1.40 1.62 -32.18
N THR A 56 -0.83 2.80 -32.45
CA THR A 56 -0.11 3.12 -33.68
C THR A 56 1.38 3.26 -33.40
N ALA A 57 2.19 3.41 -34.45
CA ALA A 57 3.64 3.64 -34.31
C ALA A 57 4.01 4.90 -33.50
N THR A 58 3.07 5.85 -33.34
CA THR A 58 3.26 7.09 -32.58
C THR A 58 2.60 7.04 -31.19
N SER A 59 1.88 5.97 -30.86
CA SER A 59 1.25 5.82 -29.54
C SER A 59 2.31 5.67 -28.44
N GLN A 60 2.09 6.36 -27.32
CA GLN A 60 2.95 6.22 -26.16
C GLN A 60 2.76 4.86 -25.49
N PRO A 61 3.83 4.19 -25.03
CA PRO A 61 3.71 2.99 -24.20
C PRO A 61 2.93 3.27 -22.91
N VAL A 62 2.00 2.37 -22.58
CA VAL A 62 1.13 2.49 -21.40
C VAL A 62 1.23 1.26 -20.49
N VAL A 63 0.90 1.45 -19.22
CA VAL A 63 0.70 0.44 -18.19
C VAL A 63 -0.79 0.38 -17.88
N ILE A 64 -1.33 -0.83 -17.86
CA ILE A 64 -2.70 -1.07 -17.40
C ILE A 64 -2.70 -1.09 -15.86
N ALA A 65 -3.45 -0.17 -15.26
CA ALA A 65 -3.53 0.01 -13.81
C ALA A 65 -4.97 -0.02 -13.31
N LEU A 66 -5.15 -0.07 -11.99
CA LEU A 66 -6.46 -0.01 -11.33
C LEU A 66 -6.60 1.34 -10.61
N SER A 67 -7.66 2.09 -10.91
CA SER A 67 -8.02 3.32 -10.22
C SER A 67 -9.50 3.29 -9.84
N GLY A 68 -9.81 3.34 -8.54
CA GLY A 68 -11.21 3.33 -8.08
C GLY A 68 -12.00 2.10 -8.56
N ASN A 69 -11.37 0.91 -8.60
CA ASN A 69 -11.93 -0.34 -9.13
C ASN A 69 -12.20 -0.34 -10.65
N GLN A 70 -11.69 0.64 -11.38
CA GLN A 70 -11.75 0.72 -12.84
C GLN A 70 -10.36 0.52 -13.45
N THR A 71 -10.31 -0.21 -14.56
CA THR A 71 -9.08 -0.38 -15.33
C THR A 71 -8.76 0.90 -16.09
N VAL A 72 -7.54 1.40 -15.99
CA VAL A 72 -7.09 2.63 -16.64
C VAL A 72 -5.74 2.42 -17.33
N ARG A 73 -5.49 3.16 -18.43
CA ARG A 73 -4.20 3.19 -19.13
C ARG A 73 -3.39 4.38 -18.63
N VAL A 74 -2.17 4.15 -18.16
CA VAL A 74 -1.29 5.20 -17.62
C VAL A 74 0.03 5.19 -18.40
N PRO A 75 0.59 6.34 -18.80
CA PRO A 75 1.88 6.36 -19.48
C PRO A 75 2.97 5.61 -18.71
N LEU A 76 3.70 4.72 -19.39
CA LEU A 76 4.71 3.87 -18.76
C LEU A 76 5.78 4.69 -18.02
N MET A 77 6.30 5.73 -18.68
CA MET A 77 7.34 6.58 -18.09
C MET A 77 6.84 7.32 -16.84
N HIS A 78 5.57 7.75 -16.82
CA HIS A 78 4.97 8.36 -15.64
C HIS A 78 4.95 7.39 -14.44
N CYS A 79 4.66 6.10 -14.67
CA CYS A 79 4.68 5.07 -13.63
C CYS A 79 6.10 4.84 -13.08
N VAL A 80 7.10 4.82 -13.96
CA VAL A 80 8.52 4.65 -13.60
C VAL A 80 8.99 5.84 -12.75
N GLU A 81 8.76 7.06 -13.22
CA GLU A 81 9.13 8.30 -12.52
C GLU A 81 8.54 8.37 -11.11
N LYS A 82 7.24 8.05 -10.97
CA LYS A 82 6.58 8.01 -9.65
C LYS A 82 7.22 7.00 -8.71
N THR A 83 7.59 5.83 -9.22
CA THR A 83 8.20 4.76 -8.40
C THR A 83 9.59 5.18 -7.94
N LEU A 84 10.37 5.83 -8.81
CA LEU A 84 11.69 6.37 -8.46
C LEU A 84 11.58 7.53 -7.44
N ALA A 85 10.61 8.42 -7.59
CA ALA A 85 10.38 9.52 -6.66
C ALA A 85 10.15 9.02 -5.22
N VAL A 86 9.42 7.92 -5.05
CA VAL A 86 9.23 7.29 -3.73
C VAL A 86 10.57 6.81 -3.16
N ALA A 87 11.40 6.13 -3.96
CA ALA A 87 12.70 5.64 -3.51
C ALA A 87 13.62 6.79 -3.10
N GLN A 88 13.68 7.86 -3.91
CA GLN A 88 14.46 9.06 -3.63
C GLN A 88 13.99 9.78 -2.36
N ALA A 89 12.67 9.90 -2.14
CA ALA A 89 12.13 10.50 -0.93
C ALA A 89 12.48 9.67 0.32
N MET A 90 12.46 8.34 0.22
CA MET A 90 12.86 7.43 1.30
C MET A 90 14.35 7.55 1.64
N GLU A 91 15.23 7.59 0.64
CA GLU A 91 16.67 7.76 0.82
C GLU A 91 17.01 9.11 1.46
N ALA A 92 16.33 10.17 1.01
CA ALA A 92 16.44 11.52 1.58
C ALA A 92 15.74 11.69 2.94
N LYS A 93 15.19 10.62 3.53
CA LYS A 93 14.45 10.64 4.81
C LYS A 93 13.24 11.58 4.82
N ARG A 94 12.69 11.92 3.65
CA ARG A 94 11.47 12.72 3.47
C ARG A 94 10.23 11.83 3.60
N PHE A 95 10.02 11.25 4.78
CA PHE A 95 9.01 10.19 4.98
C PHE A 95 7.58 10.63 4.72
N LYS A 96 7.22 11.88 5.05
CA LYS A 96 5.87 12.41 4.79
C LYS A 96 5.58 12.46 3.29
N GLU A 97 6.52 12.96 2.51
CA GLU A 97 6.43 13.00 1.05
C GLU A 97 6.37 11.60 0.45
N ALA A 98 7.20 10.67 0.94
CA ALA A 98 7.16 9.27 0.51
C ALA A 98 5.78 8.62 0.75
N GLN A 99 5.10 8.95 1.85
CA GLN A 99 3.74 8.50 2.12
C GLN A 99 2.72 9.14 1.16
N GLU A 100 2.85 10.42 0.85
CA GLU A 100 1.97 11.14 -0.07
C GLU A 100 2.08 10.59 -1.50
N LEU A 101 3.31 10.28 -1.96
CA LEU A 101 3.58 9.70 -3.27
C LEU A 101 2.96 8.29 -3.46
N ARG A 102 2.71 7.54 -2.38
CA ARG A 102 2.01 6.23 -2.42
C ARG A 102 0.50 6.36 -2.69
N GLY A 103 -0.04 7.57 -2.61
CA GLY A 103 -1.43 7.88 -2.94
C GLY A 103 -2.41 7.83 -1.76
N ARG A 104 -3.65 8.24 -2.05
CA ARG A 104 -4.70 8.47 -1.04
C ARG A 104 -5.09 7.22 -0.27
N SER A 105 -5.16 6.06 -0.93
CA SER A 105 -5.53 4.79 -0.28
C SER A 105 -4.50 4.37 0.76
N PHE A 106 -3.20 4.45 0.43
CA PHE A 106 -2.12 4.15 1.37
C PHE A 106 -2.17 5.07 2.60
N LYS A 107 -2.31 6.38 2.37
CA LYS A 107 -2.43 7.38 3.44
C LYS A 107 -3.66 7.11 4.32
N GLY A 108 -4.83 6.89 3.72
CA GLY A 108 -6.07 6.60 4.44
C GLY A 108 -5.98 5.33 5.29
N ASN A 109 -5.39 4.27 4.75
CA ASN A 109 -5.17 3.01 5.49
C ASN A 109 -4.20 3.20 6.66
N LEU A 110 -3.10 3.94 6.46
CA LEU A 110 -2.14 4.22 7.52
C LEU A 110 -2.76 5.06 8.65
N GLU A 111 -3.50 6.11 8.29
CA GLU A 111 -4.22 6.93 9.27
C GLU A 111 -5.25 6.12 10.04
N THR A 112 -5.98 5.23 9.36
CA THR A 112 -6.98 4.34 9.97
C THR A 112 -6.31 3.38 10.93
N TYR A 113 -5.22 2.72 10.52
CA TYR A 113 -4.43 1.83 11.38
C TYR A 113 -3.94 2.55 12.65
N ILE A 114 -3.33 3.74 12.51
CA ILE A 114 -2.83 4.53 13.65
C ILE A 114 -3.97 4.97 14.58
N ARG A 115 -5.17 5.23 14.05
CA ARG A 115 -6.35 5.57 14.87
C ARG A 115 -6.84 4.35 15.65
N LEU A 116 -7.00 3.21 14.98
CA LEU A 116 -7.49 1.98 15.59
C LEU A 116 -6.49 1.35 16.57
N SER A 117 -5.19 1.55 16.37
CA SER A 117 -4.15 1.00 17.26
C SER A 117 -4.03 1.72 18.61
N LYS A 118 -4.73 2.85 18.81
CA LYS A 118 -4.69 3.61 20.06
C LYS A 118 -5.76 3.10 21.02
N LEU A 119 -5.34 2.40 22.07
CA LEU A 119 -6.17 1.91 23.19
C LEU A 119 -7.06 2.99 23.82
N ARG A 120 -6.59 4.22 23.87
CA ARG A 120 -7.39 5.40 24.22
C ARG A 120 -7.21 6.43 23.11
N PRO A 121 -8.24 6.74 22.32
CA PRO A 121 -8.17 7.89 21.42
C PRO A 121 -7.84 9.12 22.28
N LYS A 122 -6.98 10.02 21.78
CA LYS A 122 -6.79 11.31 22.45
C LYS A 122 -8.19 11.93 22.56
N LEU A 123 -8.69 12.11 23.79
CA LEU A 123 -9.90 12.88 24.03
C LEU A 123 -9.69 14.22 23.32
N PHE A 124 -10.59 14.56 22.41
CA PHE A 124 -10.50 15.80 21.66
C PHE A 124 -10.46 16.95 22.67
N SER A 125 -9.35 17.69 22.71
CA SER A 125 -9.12 18.78 23.67
C SER A 125 -9.99 20.02 23.41
N ASN A 126 -10.92 19.99 22.47
CA ASN A 126 -11.79 21.12 22.17
C ASN A 126 -13.22 20.65 21.96
N LYS A 127 -14.16 21.47 22.46
CA LYS A 127 -15.63 21.40 22.42
C LYS A 127 -16.23 21.06 21.04
N GLN A 128 -15.96 19.88 20.49
CA GLN A 128 -16.58 19.38 19.26
C GLN A 128 -17.35 18.10 19.53
N GLN A 129 -18.59 18.12 19.06
CA GLN A 129 -19.71 17.25 19.38
C GLN A 129 -19.35 15.76 19.42
N SER A 130 -19.62 15.14 20.55
CA SER A 130 -19.86 13.70 20.63
C SER A 130 -21.23 13.39 20.04
N PHE A 131 -21.31 12.36 19.20
CA PHE A 131 -22.57 11.88 18.65
C PHE A 131 -22.85 10.47 19.18
N ASN A 132 -24.13 10.19 19.45
CA ASN A 132 -24.58 8.83 19.72
C ASN A 132 -24.83 8.15 18.37
N LEU A 133 -24.07 7.11 18.05
CA LEU A 133 -24.18 6.34 16.83
C LEU A 133 -24.61 4.91 17.19
N ALA A 134 -25.67 4.42 16.55
CA ALA A 134 -26.03 3.01 16.55
C ALA A 134 -25.69 2.43 15.16
N VAL A 135 -25.08 1.24 15.14
CA VAL A 135 -24.72 0.50 13.92
C VAL A 135 -25.43 -0.83 13.94
#